data_AF-A0AAV7PKV0-F1
#
_entry.id   AF-A0AAV7PKV0-F1
#
_cell.length_a   1.000
_cell.length_b   1.000
_cell.length_c   1.000
_cell.angle_alpha   90.00
_cell.angle_beta   90.00
_cell.angle_gamma   90.00
#
_symmetry.space_group_name_H-M   'P 1'
#
loop_
_entity.id
_entity.type
_entity.pdbx_description
1 polymer ?
#
loop_
_entity_poly.entity_id
_entity_poly.type
_entity_poly.pdbx_seq_one_letter_code
_entity_poly.pdbx_strand_id
1 'polypeptide(L)'
;MMPRNKSSKGRPVTFLCSKASAGDTKSPERDPNSWMDNPAPTPISQEDLSLFLQEIRSENSFLKTDAKTWLRDLRKELSELGDRFANLERTTHARSEDQEMLWLRMAVLEDHQIELQIKQEDLENRSRHNNIRIRGVPSGMEGEEIMTFTVGLLHTIGGNMDLPPPKLDRVHTVASALSRPNAVSAILTRVHFFTKEEDIL
;
A
#
# COMPACT_ATOMS: atom_id res chain seq x y z
N MET A 1 -0.26 3.88 -9.66
CA MET A 1 0.72 4.52 -10.56
C MET A 1 1.94 4.93 -9.74
N MET A 2 3.07 4.25 -9.93
CA MET A 2 4.37 4.58 -9.32
C MET A 2 5.39 4.77 -10.45
N PRO A 3 6.27 5.79 -10.42
CA PRO A 3 7.26 5.98 -11.47
C PRO A 3 8.49 5.10 -11.23
N ARG A 4 8.91 4.40 -12.29
CA ARG A 4 10.13 3.58 -12.34
C ARG A 4 11.36 4.48 -12.53
N ASN A 5 12.37 4.23 -11.69
CA ASN A 5 13.66 4.89 -11.69
C ASN A 5 14.48 4.50 -12.95
N LYS A 6 14.98 5.49 -13.69
CA LYS A 6 15.77 5.28 -14.92
C LYS A 6 17.26 5.18 -14.53
N SER A 7 17.82 3.99 -14.73
CA SER A 7 19.25 3.71 -14.65
C SER A 7 20.04 4.59 -15.63
N SER A 8 20.96 5.41 -15.09
CA SER A 8 21.87 6.24 -15.88
C SER A 8 23.13 5.46 -16.24
N LYS A 9 23.27 5.27 -17.55
CA LYS A 9 24.36 4.72 -18.35
C LYS A 9 25.78 5.02 -17.85
N GLY A 10 26.56 3.96 -17.65
CA GLY A 10 28.03 4.04 -17.62
C GLY A 10 28.57 4.45 -19.01
N ARG A 11 29.52 5.38 -19.02
CA ARG A 11 30.24 5.78 -20.23
C ARG A 11 31.42 4.83 -20.46
N PRO A 12 31.60 4.25 -21.65
CA PRO A 12 32.83 3.54 -21.99
C PRO A 12 33.95 4.55 -22.29
N VAL A 13 35.14 4.29 -21.73
CA VAL A 13 36.36 5.02 -22.04
C VAL A 13 36.81 4.61 -23.45
N THR A 14 36.62 5.50 -24.43
CA THR A 14 37.12 5.32 -25.79
C THR A 14 38.60 5.70 -25.85
N PHE A 15 39.46 4.70 -26.09
CA PHE A 15 40.83 4.92 -26.53
C PHE A 15 40.80 5.63 -27.90
N LEU A 16 41.35 6.84 -27.98
CA LEU A 16 41.66 7.46 -29.27
C LEU A 16 42.83 6.72 -29.91
N CYS A 17 42.50 5.83 -30.84
CA CYS A 17 43.43 5.32 -31.85
C CYS A 17 43.47 6.35 -32.99
N SER A 18 44.52 7.14 -33.06
CA SER A 18 44.78 8.05 -34.18
C SER A 18 45.20 7.25 -35.41
N LYS A 19 44.37 7.34 -36.45
CA LYS A 19 44.60 6.82 -37.81
C LYS A 19 45.93 7.33 -38.37
N ALA A 20 46.81 6.42 -38.77
CA ALA A 20 47.94 6.72 -39.63
C ALA A 20 47.44 7.05 -41.04
N SER A 21 47.77 8.26 -41.52
CA SER A 21 47.63 8.65 -42.91
C SER A 21 48.82 8.07 -43.70
N ALA A 22 48.50 7.27 -44.72
CA ALA A 22 49.47 6.80 -45.70
C ALA A 22 49.89 7.98 -46.59
N GLY A 23 51.02 8.59 -46.27
CA GLY A 23 51.73 9.50 -47.15
C GLY A 23 52.88 8.76 -47.83
N ASP A 24 52.81 8.63 -49.15
CA ASP A 24 53.92 8.19 -50.01
C ASP A 24 55.13 9.10 -49.79
N THR A 25 56.15 8.59 -49.10
CA THR A 25 57.49 9.17 -49.13
C THR A 25 58.42 8.17 -49.77
N LYS A 26 58.88 8.49 -50.99
CA LYS A 26 60.02 7.87 -51.64
C LYS A 26 61.14 7.68 -50.62
N SER A 27 61.53 6.43 -50.37
CA SER A 27 62.75 6.11 -49.63
C SER A 27 63.94 6.77 -50.33
N PRO A 28 64.70 7.66 -49.69
CA PRO A 28 66.03 7.99 -50.19
C PRO A 28 66.92 6.75 -50.07
N GLU A 29 67.79 6.54 -51.05
CA GLU A 29 68.82 5.50 -51.03
C GLU A 29 69.52 5.51 -49.67
N ARG A 30 69.49 4.36 -48.99
CA ARG A 30 70.06 4.23 -47.65
C ARG A 30 71.57 4.04 -47.82
N ASP A 31 72.30 5.14 -47.68
CA ASP A 31 73.75 5.17 -47.72
C ASP A 31 74.31 4.19 -46.66
N PRO A 32 75.15 3.19 -47.03
CA PRO A 32 75.60 2.14 -46.10
C PRO A 32 76.41 2.64 -44.90
N ASN A 33 76.78 3.93 -44.88
CA ASN A 33 77.48 4.60 -43.78
C ASN A 33 76.60 5.49 -42.89
N SER A 34 75.29 5.57 -43.13
CA SER A 34 74.33 6.41 -42.35
C SER A 34 74.19 6.02 -40.86
N TRP A 35 74.78 4.91 -40.42
CA TRP A 35 74.78 4.47 -39.02
C TRP A 35 75.89 5.11 -38.18
N MET A 36 76.83 5.84 -38.80
CA MET A 36 77.91 6.55 -38.10
C MET A 36 77.64 8.03 -37.86
N ASP A 37 76.52 8.57 -38.36
CA ASP A 37 76.07 9.95 -38.11
C ASP A 37 74.93 10.00 -37.08
N ASN A 38 74.92 9.11 -36.10
CA ASN A 38 74.23 9.43 -34.86
C ASN A 38 75.20 10.25 -34.02
N PRO A 39 75.00 11.57 -33.86
CA PRO A 39 75.83 12.35 -32.97
C PRO A 39 75.79 11.67 -31.60
N ALA A 40 76.97 11.47 -31.00
CA ALA A 40 77.06 10.99 -29.63
C ALA A 40 76.06 11.79 -28.78
N PRO A 41 75.21 11.15 -27.95
CA PRO A 41 74.19 11.86 -27.19
C PRO A 41 74.87 13.02 -26.48
N THR A 42 74.43 14.24 -26.80
CA THR A 42 75.03 15.45 -26.24
C THR A 42 74.99 15.35 -24.72
N PRO A 43 76.11 15.66 -24.02
CA PRO A 43 76.11 15.63 -22.57
C PRO A 43 75.02 16.60 -22.09
N ILE A 44 74.02 16.05 -21.39
CA ILE A 44 72.89 16.81 -20.86
C ILE A 44 73.47 17.96 -20.03
N SER A 45 73.07 19.19 -20.34
CA SER A 45 73.59 20.34 -19.63
C SER A 45 73.09 20.33 -18.18
N GLN A 46 73.89 20.85 -17.26
CA GLN A 46 73.50 20.96 -15.86
C GLN A 46 72.22 21.81 -15.67
N GLU A 47 71.97 22.75 -16.58
CA GLU A 47 70.75 23.56 -16.62
C GLU A 47 69.51 22.73 -16.98
N ASP A 48 69.60 21.84 -17.96
CA ASP A 48 68.48 20.97 -18.36
C ASP A 48 68.06 20.01 -17.23
N LEU A 49 69.03 19.45 -16.51
CA LEU A 49 68.77 18.64 -15.30
C LEU A 49 68.10 19.46 -14.20
N SER A 50 68.52 20.72 -14.03
CA SER A 50 67.95 21.60 -13.01
C SER A 50 66.49 21.96 -13.31
N LEU A 51 66.17 22.22 -14.58
CA LEU A 51 64.81 22.51 -15.05
C LEU A 51 63.89 21.30 -14.86
N PHE A 52 64.37 20.11 -15.25
CA PHE A 52 63.61 18.87 -15.07
C PHE A 52 63.33 18.56 -13.59
N LEU A 53 64.31 18.76 -12.71
CA LEU A 53 64.11 18.58 -11.26
C LEU A 53 63.18 19.63 -10.65
N GLN A 54 63.10 20.83 -11.23
CA GLN A 54 62.15 21.86 -10.82
C GLN A 54 60.73 21.51 -11.27
N GLU A 55 60.57 20.96 -12.47
CA GLU A 55 59.29 20.48 -13.00
C GLU A 55 58.75 19.28 -12.22
N ILE A 56 59.59 18.27 -11.92
CA ILE A 56 59.18 17.17 -11.04
C ILE A 56 58.75 17.69 -9.65
N ARG A 57 59.42 18.72 -9.14
CA ARG A 57 59.06 19.32 -7.85
C ARG A 57 57.73 20.06 -7.92
N SER A 58 57.47 20.80 -9.00
CA SER A 58 56.19 21.49 -9.19
C SER A 58 55.06 20.49 -9.37
N GLU A 59 55.23 19.45 -10.19
CA GLU A 59 54.26 18.37 -10.38
C GLU A 59 53.97 17.62 -9.08
N ASN A 60 54.99 17.25 -8.30
CA ASN A 60 54.78 16.62 -6.99
C ASN A 60 54.05 17.53 -6.02
N SER A 61 54.36 18.84 -6.04
CA SER A 61 53.64 19.80 -5.20
C SER A 61 52.17 19.91 -5.61
N PHE A 62 51.89 19.89 -6.91
CA PHE A 62 50.55 19.92 -7.48
C PHE A 62 49.75 18.66 -7.13
N LEU A 63 50.32 17.47 -7.38
CA LEU A 63 49.69 16.19 -7.02
C LEU A 63 49.41 16.09 -5.53
N LYS A 64 50.31 16.61 -4.68
CA LYS A 64 50.11 16.66 -3.23
C LYS A 64 48.98 17.61 -2.83
N THR A 65 48.82 18.73 -3.53
CA THR A 65 47.67 19.62 -3.29
C THR A 65 46.37 19.00 -3.78
N ASP A 66 46.38 18.32 -4.92
CA ASP A 66 45.20 17.70 -5.51
C ASP A 66 44.74 16.49 -4.67
N ALA A 67 45.66 15.63 -4.22
CA ALA A 67 45.33 14.56 -3.29
C ALA A 67 44.70 15.10 -1.98
N LYS A 68 45.14 16.27 -1.50
CA LYS A 68 44.57 16.91 -0.31
C LYS A 68 43.19 17.50 -0.57
N THR A 69 42.90 18.05 -1.75
CA THR A 69 41.56 18.55 -2.10
C THR A 69 40.60 17.39 -2.20
N TRP A 70 40.96 16.34 -2.94
CA TRP A 70 40.16 15.11 -3.04
C TRP A 70 39.87 14.48 -1.69
N LEU A 71 40.86 14.38 -0.79
CA LEU A 71 40.63 13.87 0.58
C LEU A 71 39.69 14.76 1.39
N ARG A 72 39.74 16.09 1.22
CA ARG A 72 38.79 17.00 1.88
C ARG A 72 37.38 16.82 1.35
N ASP A 73 37.23 16.67 0.05
CA ASP A 73 35.92 16.53 -0.58
C ASP A 73 35.28 15.19 -0.21
N LEU A 74 36.04 14.09 -0.24
CA LEU A 74 35.57 12.78 0.27
C LEU A 74 35.16 12.84 1.74
N ARG A 75 35.92 13.57 2.57
CA ARG A 75 35.55 13.74 3.99
C ARG A 75 34.24 14.53 4.15
N LYS A 76 34.00 15.54 3.31
CA LYS A 76 32.73 16.28 3.32
C LYS A 76 31.58 15.39 2.88
N GLU A 77 31.72 14.67 1.77
CA GLU A 77 30.70 13.74 1.28
C GLU A 77 30.37 12.67 2.33
N LEU A 78 31.39 12.13 3.01
CA LEU A 78 31.19 11.17 4.09
C LEU A 78 30.44 11.78 5.28
N SER A 79 30.74 13.03 5.64
CA SER A 79 30.01 13.75 6.70
C SER A 79 28.55 13.97 6.31
N GLU A 80 28.31 14.46 5.10
CA GLU A 80 26.95 14.68 4.59
C GLU A 80 26.14 13.39 4.50
N LEU A 81 26.79 12.28 4.10
CA LEU A 81 26.17 10.97 4.10
C LEU A 81 25.82 10.52 5.52
N GLY A 82 26.71 10.75 6.49
CA GLY A 82 26.46 10.49 7.91
C GLY A 82 25.23 11.25 8.43
N ASP A 83 25.12 12.53 8.11
CA ASP A 83 23.98 13.36 8.51
C ASP A 83 22.67 12.88 7.87
N ARG A 84 22.70 12.55 6.57
CA ARG A 84 21.55 11.97 5.87
C ARG A 84 21.13 10.65 6.47
N PHE A 85 22.09 9.79 6.80
CA PHE A 85 21.83 8.49 7.41
C PHE A 85 21.18 8.65 8.79
N ALA A 86 21.71 9.53 9.64
CA ALA A 86 21.13 9.81 10.95
C ALA A 86 19.70 10.38 10.84
N ASN A 87 19.42 11.21 9.83
CA ASN A 87 18.06 11.71 9.57
C ASN A 87 17.12 10.61 9.07
N LEU A 88 17.61 9.71 8.22
CA LEU A 88 16.83 8.55 7.76
C LEU A 88 16.51 7.60 8.91
N GLU A 89 17.46 7.33 9.80
CA GLU A 89 17.21 6.51 10.99
C GLU A 89 16.14 7.13 11.90
N ARG A 90 16.25 8.42 12.21
CA ARG A 90 15.26 9.14 13.03
C ARG A 90 13.86 9.11 12.41
N THR A 91 13.76 9.41 11.11
CA THR A 91 12.47 9.43 10.41
C THR A 91 11.86 8.03 10.28
N THR A 92 12.69 7.01 10.10
CA THR A 92 12.24 5.62 10.04
C THR A 92 11.76 5.14 11.41
N HIS A 93 12.49 5.49 12.47
CA HIS A 93 12.10 5.18 13.85
C HIS A 93 10.74 5.81 14.19
N ALA A 94 10.59 7.12 13.98
CA ALA A 94 9.32 7.82 14.25
C ALA A 94 8.15 7.22 13.47
N ARG A 95 8.37 6.84 12.19
CA ARG A 95 7.35 6.15 11.40
C ARG A 95 7.00 4.77 11.93
N SER A 96 7.97 4.04 12.48
CA SER A 96 7.73 2.73 13.10
C SER A 96 6.84 2.88 14.34
N GLU A 97 7.12 3.86 15.19
CA GLU A 97 6.31 4.17 16.37
C GLU A 97 4.88 4.58 15.98
N ASP A 98 4.73 5.48 15.00
CA ASP A 98 3.43 5.89 14.49
C ASP A 98 2.64 4.70 13.93
N GLN A 99 3.33 3.82 13.21
CA GLN A 99 2.72 2.61 12.65
C GLN A 99 2.21 1.69 13.76
N GLU A 100 3.00 1.42 14.79
CA GLU A 100 2.58 0.62 15.94
C GLU A 100 1.36 1.21 16.66
N MET A 101 1.35 2.53 16.85
CA MET A 101 0.21 3.24 17.45
C MET A 101 -1.06 3.13 16.60
N LEU A 102 -0.93 3.20 15.28
CA LEU A 102 -2.06 3.01 14.36
C LEU A 102 -2.59 1.58 14.42
N TRP A 103 -1.73 0.58 14.45
CA TRP A 103 -2.14 -0.82 14.60
C TRP A 103 -2.92 -1.05 15.89
N LEU A 104 -2.43 -0.49 17.01
CA LEU A 104 -3.11 -0.59 18.29
C LEU A 104 -4.49 0.07 18.25
N ARG A 105 -4.60 1.26 17.65
CA ARG A 105 -5.88 1.96 17.50
C ARG A 105 -6.84 1.21 16.60
N MET A 106 -6.35 0.59 15.53
CA MET A 106 -7.18 -0.24 14.65
C MET A 106 -7.75 -1.44 15.41
N ALA A 107 -6.93 -2.15 16.18
CA ALA A 107 -7.38 -3.30 16.97
C ALA A 107 -8.51 -2.89 17.95
N VAL A 108 -8.34 -1.78 18.68
CA VAL A 108 -9.38 -1.27 19.60
C VAL A 108 -10.68 -0.91 18.86
N LEU A 109 -10.57 -0.31 17.67
CA LEU A 109 -11.74 0.03 16.87
C LEU A 109 -12.47 -1.21 16.33
N GLU A 110 -11.72 -2.24 15.92
CA GLU A 110 -12.28 -3.52 15.48
C GLU A 110 -13.03 -4.20 16.62
N ASP A 111 -12.46 -4.22 17.84
CA ASP A 111 -13.12 -4.76 19.03
C ASP A 111 -14.43 -4.03 19.35
N HIS A 112 -14.41 -2.69 19.34
CA HIS A 112 -15.61 -1.89 19.55
C HIS A 112 -16.66 -2.12 18.46
N GLN A 113 -16.24 -2.30 17.21
CA GLN A 113 -17.17 -2.60 16.12
C GLN A 113 -17.86 -3.95 16.35
N ILE A 114 -17.12 -4.98 16.74
CA ILE A 114 -17.68 -6.30 17.06
C ILE A 114 -18.65 -6.19 18.23
N GLU A 115 -18.28 -5.49 19.30
CA GLU A 115 -19.15 -5.30 20.47
C GLU A 115 -20.46 -4.59 20.10
N LEU A 116 -20.38 -3.55 19.27
CA LEU A 116 -21.57 -2.83 18.79
C LEU A 116 -22.45 -3.70 17.89
N GLN A 117 -21.86 -4.53 17.04
CA GLN A 117 -22.60 -5.48 16.21
C GLN A 117 -23.36 -6.49 17.05
N ILE A 118 -22.72 -7.06 18.08
CA ILE A 118 -23.37 -7.99 19.01
C ILE A 118 -24.53 -7.30 19.75
N LYS A 119 -24.31 -6.07 20.24
CA LYS A 119 -25.37 -5.28 20.90
C LYS A 119 -26.52 -4.97 19.96
N GLN A 120 -26.23 -4.63 18.72
CA GLN A 120 -27.25 -4.36 17.71
C GLN A 120 -28.05 -5.62 17.41
N GLU A 121 -27.39 -6.76 17.23
CA GLU A 121 -28.04 -8.04 17.00
C GLU A 121 -28.94 -8.43 18.17
N ASP A 122 -28.48 -8.32 19.43
CA ASP A 122 -29.29 -8.59 20.62
C ASP A 122 -30.51 -7.64 20.71
N LEU A 123 -30.32 -6.34 20.47
CA LEU A 123 -31.43 -5.38 20.47
C LEU A 123 -32.44 -5.63 19.34
N GLU A 124 -31.96 -5.96 18.15
CA GLU A 124 -32.82 -6.33 17.03
C GLU A 124 -33.60 -7.61 17.32
N ASN A 125 -32.93 -8.63 17.88
CA ASN A 125 -33.56 -9.89 18.25
C ASN A 125 -34.62 -9.68 19.34
N ARG A 126 -34.33 -8.92 20.39
CA ARG A 126 -35.31 -8.59 21.44
C ARG A 126 -36.47 -7.75 20.92
N SER A 127 -36.20 -6.82 20.01
CA SER A 127 -37.23 -6.00 19.37
C SER A 127 -38.15 -6.81 18.46
N ARG A 128 -37.59 -7.81 17.76
CA ARG A 128 -38.32 -8.72 16.88
C ARG A 128 -38.90 -9.93 17.59
N HIS A 129 -38.54 -10.17 18.84
CA HIS A 129 -38.92 -11.38 19.57
C HIS A 129 -40.42 -11.60 19.52
N ASN A 130 -41.20 -10.58 19.89
CA ASN A 130 -42.66 -10.64 19.91
C ASN A 130 -43.32 -10.52 18.53
N ASN A 131 -42.55 -10.50 17.43
CA ASN A 131 -43.08 -10.31 16.08
C ASN A 131 -43.25 -11.66 15.39
N ILE A 132 -44.50 -12.13 15.31
CA ILE A 132 -44.87 -13.36 14.61
C ILE A 132 -45.16 -13.05 13.15
N ARG A 133 -44.54 -13.82 12.24
CA ARG A 133 -44.81 -13.72 10.79
C ARG A 133 -45.52 -14.97 10.27
N ILE A 134 -46.81 -14.82 9.98
CA ILE A 134 -47.64 -15.88 9.40
C ILE A 134 -47.46 -15.85 7.88
N ARG A 135 -47.03 -16.97 7.30
CA ARG A 135 -46.90 -17.17 5.85
C ARG A 135 -48.04 -18.06 5.37
N GLY A 136 -48.41 -17.98 4.09
CA GLY A 136 -49.40 -18.91 3.53
C GLY A 136 -50.83 -18.39 3.48
N VAL A 137 -51.08 -17.12 3.85
CA VAL A 137 -52.44 -16.57 3.88
C VAL A 137 -52.90 -16.20 2.47
N PRO A 138 -53.97 -16.82 1.93
CA PRO A 138 -54.52 -16.46 0.63
C PRO A 138 -55.12 -15.05 0.67
N SER A 139 -54.78 -14.22 -0.33
CA SER A 139 -55.29 -12.85 -0.41
C SER A 139 -56.82 -12.84 -0.50
N GLY A 140 -57.47 -12.15 0.45
CA GLY A 140 -58.94 -12.05 0.53
C GLY A 140 -59.60 -12.94 1.60
N MET A 141 -58.87 -13.85 2.26
CA MET A 141 -59.40 -14.63 3.40
C MET A 141 -59.49 -13.83 4.70
N GLU A 142 -58.75 -12.71 4.79
CA GLU A 142 -58.59 -11.92 6.02
C GLU A 142 -59.83 -11.06 6.34
N GLY A 143 -60.75 -10.89 5.38
CA GLY A 143 -61.95 -10.08 5.54
C GLY A 143 -61.67 -8.57 5.68
N GLU A 144 -62.62 -7.83 6.26
CA GLU A 144 -62.52 -6.38 6.50
C GLU A 144 -61.68 -6.05 7.75
N GLU A 145 -61.58 -6.99 8.70
CA GLU A 145 -60.82 -6.83 9.95
C GLU A 145 -59.73 -7.90 10.13
N ILE A 146 -58.52 -7.58 9.65
CA ILE A 146 -57.34 -8.46 9.71
C ILE A 146 -56.94 -8.80 11.16
N MET A 147 -57.14 -7.86 12.09
CA MET A 147 -56.86 -8.05 13.53
C MET A 147 -57.66 -9.24 14.09
N THR A 148 -58.97 -9.24 13.85
CA THR A 148 -59.94 -10.20 14.40
C THR A 148 -59.71 -11.59 13.81
N PHE A 149 -59.42 -11.65 12.50
CA PHE A 149 -59.00 -12.88 11.82
C PHE A 149 -57.72 -13.46 12.42
N THR A 150 -56.69 -12.62 12.64
CA THR A 150 -55.39 -13.08 13.15
C THR A 150 -55.48 -13.57 14.59
N VAL A 151 -56.27 -12.92 15.44
CA VAL A 151 -56.53 -13.39 16.82
C VAL A 151 -57.22 -14.76 16.81
N GLY A 152 -58.26 -14.94 15.98
CA GLY A 152 -58.96 -16.22 15.88
C GLY A 152 -58.08 -17.33 15.33
N LEU A 153 -57.25 -17.02 14.33
CA LEU A 153 -56.29 -17.97 13.76
C LEU A 153 -55.27 -18.42 14.80
N LEU A 154 -54.66 -17.49 15.55
CA LEU A 154 -53.70 -17.82 16.60
C LEU A 154 -54.34 -18.59 17.76
N HIS A 155 -55.58 -18.26 18.13
CA HIS A 155 -56.32 -18.98 19.16
C HIS A 155 -56.65 -20.42 18.73
N THR A 156 -56.99 -20.63 17.46
CA THR A 156 -57.25 -21.97 16.90
C THR A 156 -55.98 -22.81 16.81
N ILE A 157 -54.85 -22.22 16.38
CA ILE A 157 -53.56 -22.91 16.27
C ILE A 157 -53.01 -23.29 17.64
N GLY A 158 -53.13 -22.39 18.62
CA GLY A 158 -52.59 -22.59 19.98
C GLY A 158 -53.27 -23.71 20.79
N GLY A 159 -54.28 -24.40 20.24
CA GLY A 159 -54.84 -25.66 20.76
C GLY A 159 -55.57 -25.59 22.11
N ASN A 160 -55.40 -24.51 22.86
CA ASN A 160 -55.85 -24.34 24.24
C ASN A 160 -57.02 -23.34 24.29
N MET A 161 -58.22 -23.85 24.01
CA MET A 161 -59.47 -23.08 24.00
C MET A 161 -59.81 -22.41 25.35
N ASP A 162 -59.21 -22.87 26.45
CA ASP A 162 -59.42 -22.35 27.81
C ASP A 162 -58.60 -21.09 28.12
N LEU A 163 -57.62 -20.74 27.28
CA LEU A 163 -56.83 -19.51 27.45
C LEU A 163 -57.54 -18.32 26.78
N PRO A 164 -57.51 -17.13 27.41
CA PRO A 164 -58.06 -15.93 26.80
C PRO A 164 -57.27 -15.58 25.52
N PRO A 165 -57.94 -15.08 24.47
CA PRO A 165 -57.32 -14.82 23.18
C PRO A 165 -56.09 -13.89 23.31
N PRO A 166 -55.05 -14.11 22.49
CA PRO A 166 -53.84 -13.30 22.56
C PRO A 166 -54.13 -11.84 22.22
N LYS A 167 -53.59 -10.92 23.02
CA LYS A 167 -53.66 -9.48 22.75
C LYS A 167 -52.57 -9.11 21.76
N LEU A 168 -52.98 -8.56 20.63
CA LEU A 168 -52.09 -8.10 19.56
C LEU A 168 -51.98 -6.58 19.62
N ASP A 169 -50.75 -6.06 19.55
CA ASP A 169 -50.51 -4.61 19.52
C ASP A 169 -50.70 -4.05 18.11
N ARG A 170 -50.22 -4.81 17.12
CA ARG A 170 -50.16 -4.38 15.72
C ARG A 170 -50.29 -5.61 14.83
N VAL A 171 -51.08 -5.48 13.77
CA VAL A 171 -51.19 -6.47 12.70
C VAL A 171 -51.16 -5.73 11.37
N HIS A 172 -50.35 -6.21 10.44
CA HIS A 172 -50.32 -5.68 9.09
C HIS A 172 -49.99 -6.77 8.08
N THR A 173 -50.53 -6.62 6.88
CA THR A 173 -50.22 -7.49 5.75
C THR A 173 -48.96 -7.00 5.07
N VAL A 174 -48.04 -7.93 4.84
CA VAL A 174 -46.84 -7.74 4.04
C VAL A 174 -47.16 -8.26 2.66
N ALA A 175 -47.36 -7.33 1.72
CA ALA A 175 -47.65 -7.64 0.33
C ALA A 175 -46.56 -8.54 -0.27
N SER A 176 -46.98 -9.57 -1.00
CA SER A 176 -46.09 -10.38 -1.80
C SER A 176 -45.67 -9.58 -3.04
N ALA A 177 -44.39 -9.65 -3.41
CA ALA A 177 -43.85 -8.96 -4.59
C ALA A 177 -44.49 -9.43 -5.92
N LEU A 178 -45.27 -10.52 -5.91
CA LEU A 178 -45.96 -11.05 -7.08
C LEU A 178 -47.46 -10.77 -7.01
N SER A 179 -47.94 -9.90 -7.89
CA SER A 179 -49.37 -9.70 -8.19
C SER A 179 -49.89 -10.87 -9.02
N ARG A 180 -50.14 -12.01 -8.38
CA ARG A 180 -50.76 -13.20 -8.99
C ARG A 180 -52.21 -13.34 -8.50
N PRO A 181 -53.13 -13.90 -9.31
CA PRO A 181 -54.52 -14.11 -8.91
C PRO A 181 -54.71 -15.05 -7.70
N ASN A 182 -53.69 -15.84 -7.34
CA ASN A 182 -53.58 -16.60 -6.10
C ASN A 182 -52.37 -16.16 -5.26
N ALA A 183 -52.12 -14.85 -5.18
CA ALA A 183 -51.01 -14.33 -4.39
C ALA A 183 -51.22 -14.66 -2.91
N VAL A 184 -50.19 -15.26 -2.32
CA VAL A 184 -50.13 -15.56 -0.89
C VAL A 184 -49.47 -14.37 -0.21
N SER A 185 -50.16 -13.76 0.74
CA SER A 185 -49.65 -12.66 1.56
C SER A 185 -49.07 -13.21 2.87
N ALA A 186 -48.23 -12.42 3.52
CA ALA A 186 -47.74 -12.73 4.85
C ALA A 186 -48.32 -11.73 5.84
N ILE A 187 -48.78 -12.18 7.00
CA ILE A 187 -49.23 -11.28 8.07
C ILE A 187 -48.06 -11.12 9.05
N LEU A 188 -47.72 -9.89 9.39
CA LEU A 188 -46.77 -9.57 10.45
C LEU A 188 -47.52 -8.97 11.63
N THR A 189 -47.37 -9.62 12.79
CA THR A 189 -48.13 -9.33 13.99
C THR A 189 -47.20 -9.18 15.18
N ARG A 190 -47.46 -8.22 16.06
CA ARG A 190 -46.77 -8.09 17.35
C ARG A 190 -47.69 -8.51 18.49
N VAL A 191 -47.24 -9.47 19.30
CA VAL A 191 -47.94 -9.91 20.51
C VAL A 191 -47.55 -9.00 21.68
N HIS A 192 -48.55 -8.55 22.46
CA HIS A 192 -48.34 -7.62 23.57
C HIS A 192 -47.52 -8.24 24.72
N PHE A 193 -47.72 -9.53 25.01
CA PHE A 193 -47.05 -10.23 26.12
C PHE A 193 -46.26 -11.43 25.60
N PHE A 194 -44.95 -11.40 25.86
CA PHE A 194 -43.99 -12.39 25.41
C PHE A 194 -44.22 -13.79 26.03
N THR A 195 -44.71 -13.85 27.27
CA THR A 195 -44.99 -15.13 27.96
C THR A 195 -45.96 -16.05 27.21
N LYS A 196 -46.66 -15.53 26.19
CA LYS A 196 -47.63 -16.26 25.40
C LYS A 196 -47.11 -16.75 24.05
N GLU A 197 -45.92 -16.34 23.60
CA GLU A 197 -45.41 -16.78 22.30
C GLU A 197 -44.96 -18.24 22.33
N GLU A 198 -44.33 -18.69 23.43
CA GLU A 198 -44.04 -20.11 23.70
C GLU A 198 -45.31 -20.96 23.87
N ASP A 199 -46.44 -20.35 24.25
CA ASP A 199 -47.74 -21.05 24.38
C ASP A 199 -48.51 -21.12 23.04
N ILE A 200 -48.12 -20.33 22.03
CA ILE A 200 -48.82 -20.19 20.74
C ILE A 200 -48.14 -21.03 19.63
N LEU A 201 -46.85 -21.34 19.77
CA LEU A 201 -46.05 -22.18 18.84
C LEU A 201 -45.96 -23.63 19.32
#